data_AF-A0A7X9BWN3-F1
#
_entry.id   AF-A0A7X9BWN3-F1
#
_cell.length_a   1.000
_cell.length_b   1.000
_cell.length_c   1.000
_cell.angle_alpha   90.00
_cell.angle_beta   90.00
_cell.angle_gamma   90.00
#
_symmetry.space_group_name_H-M   'P 1'
#
loop_
_entity.id
_entity.type
_entity.pdbx_description
1 polymer ?
#
loop_
_entity_poly.entity_id
_entity_poly.type
_entity_poly.pdbx_seq_one_letter_code
_entity_poly.pdbx_strand_id
1 'polypeptide(L)'
;MAPAVADTILNHLHDLNRQPEDYDLIIAGDLGSVGLALAKEVLKKEGLNTENLNDCGVIIFDPKKQDVHAGASGCGCSAVVFAGEIMNKLLSGHYRRVLLVGSGALHSPTSSLQGESIPGIGHGVVIEA
;
A
#
# COMPACT_ATOMS: atom_id res chain seq x y z
N MET A 1 -3.11 -0.39 -10.21
CA MET A 1 -2.22 -0.64 -9.05
C MET A 1 -2.88 -1.49 -7.96
N ALA A 2 -4.14 -1.24 -7.56
CA ALA A 2 -4.79 -2.01 -6.49
C ALA A 2 -4.70 -3.56 -6.62
N PRO A 3 -4.94 -4.17 -7.81
CA PRO A 3 -4.76 -5.62 -7.98
C PRO A 3 -3.32 -6.08 -7.74
N ALA A 4 -2.32 -5.28 -8.14
CA ALA A 4 -0.91 -5.63 -7.96
C ALA A 4 -0.49 -5.61 -6.48
N VAL A 5 -1.01 -4.66 -5.70
CA VAL A 5 -0.79 -4.62 -4.25
C VAL A 5 -1.49 -5.79 -3.56
N ALA A 6 -2.75 -6.07 -3.91
CA ALA A 6 -3.48 -7.19 -3.35
C ALA A 6 -2.79 -8.53 -3.67
N ASP A 7 -2.38 -8.75 -4.92
CA ASP A 7 -1.64 -9.93 -5.35
C ASP A 7 -0.31 -10.09 -4.60
N THR A 8 0.45 -9.00 -4.43
CA THR A 8 1.69 -9.01 -3.64
C THR A 8 1.45 -9.43 -2.18
N ILE A 9 0.38 -8.91 -1.55
CA ILE A 9 0.01 -9.26 -0.17
C ILE A 9 -0.42 -10.73 -0.09
N LEU A 10 -1.26 -11.21 -1.01
CA LEU A 10 -1.74 -12.58 -1.05
C LEU A 10 -0.58 -13.57 -1.17
N ASN A 11 0.28 -13.36 -2.16
CA ASN A 11 1.44 -14.22 -2.39
C ASN A 11 2.41 -14.19 -1.21
N HIS A 12 2.68 -13.01 -0.64
CA HIS A 12 3.54 -12.89 0.54
C HIS A 12 3.00 -13.65 1.77
N LEU A 13 1.69 -13.55 2.03
CA LEU A 13 1.04 -14.26 3.14
C LEU A 13 1.04 -15.76 2.89
N HIS A 14 0.73 -16.19 1.67
CA HIS A 14 0.75 -17.59 1.28
C HIS A 14 2.15 -18.20 1.40
N ASP A 15 3.16 -17.56 0.82
CA ASP A 15 4.54 -18.06 0.75
C ASP A 15 5.17 -18.21 2.13
N LEU A 16 4.81 -17.34 3.07
CA LEU A 16 5.30 -17.38 4.45
C LEU A 16 4.37 -18.11 5.41
N ASN A 17 3.24 -18.65 4.93
CA ASN A 17 2.19 -19.24 5.73
C ASN A 17 1.77 -18.34 6.92
N ARG A 18 1.44 -17.09 6.58
CA ARG A 18 1.04 -16.03 7.52
C ARG A 18 -0.37 -15.55 7.23
N GLN A 19 -0.94 -14.85 8.22
CA GLN A 19 -2.21 -14.17 8.14
C GLN A 19 -2.02 -12.64 8.27
N PRO A 20 -2.97 -11.81 7.83
CA PRO A 20 -2.91 -10.37 8.03
C PRO A 20 -2.66 -9.98 9.50
N GLU A 21 -3.23 -10.73 10.45
CA GLU A 21 -3.10 -10.51 11.89
C GLU A 21 -1.68 -10.75 12.43
N ASP A 22 -0.80 -11.39 11.66
CA ASP A 22 0.62 -11.50 12.01
C ASP A 22 1.37 -10.16 11.87
N TYR A 23 0.73 -9.13 11.31
CA TYR A 23 1.28 -7.79 11.11
C TYR A 23 0.49 -6.76 11.92
N ASP A 24 1.20 -5.85 12.59
CA ASP A 24 0.54 -4.73 13.26
C ASP A 24 0.00 -3.72 12.24
N LEU A 25 0.66 -3.62 11.08
CA LEU A 25 0.28 -2.76 9.98
C LEU A 25 0.70 -3.37 8.64
N ILE A 26 -0.22 -3.38 7.68
CA ILE A 26 0.11 -3.55 6.26
C ILE A 26 -0.12 -2.19 5.62
N ILE A 27 0.88 -1.65 4.93
CA ILE A 27 0.79 -0.29 4.37
C ILE A 27 1.20 -0.26 2.89
N ALA A 28 0.27 0.18 2.04
CA ALA A 28 0.48 0.36 0.62
C ALA A 28 1.15 1.70 0.31
N GLY A 29 1.84 1.77 -0.82
CA GLY A 29 2.67 2.90 -1.20
C GLY A 29 1.90 4.15 -1.56
N ASP A 30 0.96 4.07 -2.50
CA ASP A 30 0.24 5.24 -3.02
C ASP A 30 -1.03 4.90 -3.82
N LEU A 31 -1.82 3.98 -3.31
CA LEU A 31 -3.11 3.64 -3.90
C LEU A 31 -4.15 4.77 -3.75
N GLY A 32 -3.98 5.64 -2.75
CA GLY A 32 -5.00 6.60 -2.34
C GLY A 32 -6.26 5.90 -1.83
N SER A 33 -7.27 6.69 -1.47
CA SER A 33 -8.53 6.19 -0.89
C SER A 33 -9.28 5.24 -1.82
N VAL A 34 -9.29 5.52 -3.13
CA VAL A 34 -9.95 4.68 -4.14
C VAL A 34 -9.23 3.35 -4.31
N GLY A 35 -7.91 3.38 -4.55
CA GLY A 35 -7.14 2.16 -4.76
C GLY A 35 -7.07 1.29 -3.50
N LEU A 36 -6.98 1.91 -2.32
CA LEU A 36 -7.01 1.21 -1.03
C LEU A 36 -8.33 0.46 -0.84
N ALA A 37 -9.47 1.10 -1.14
CA ALA A 37 -10.77 0.44 -1.06
C ALA A 37 -10.85 -0.76 -2.00
N LEU A 38 -10.41 -0.61 -3.25
CA LEU A 38 -10.38 -1.71 -4.24
C LEU A 38 -9.45 -2.84 -3.82
N ALA A 39 -8.27 -2.55 -3.26
CA ALA A 39 -7.35 -3.57 -2.78
C ALA A 39 -7.97 -4.37 -1.62
N LYS A 40 -8.63 -3.69 -0.67
CA LYS A 40 -9.40 -4.34 0.41
C LYS A 40 -10.51 -5.23 -0.12
N GLU A 41 -11.23 -4.80 -1.17
CA GLU A 41 -12.26 -5.62 -1.79
C GLU A 41 -11.71 -6.88 -2.45
N VAL A 42 -10.56 -6.80 -3.12
CA VAL A 42 -9.88 -7.97 -3.71
C VAL A 42 -9.46 -8.94 -2.60
N LEU A 43 -8.77 -8.45 -1.57
CA LEU A 43 -8.31 -9.29 -0.46
C LEU A 43 -9.48 -9.95 0.31
N LYS A 44 -10.58 -9.21 0.48
CA LYS A 44 -11.80 -9.75 1.08
C LYS A 44 -12.43 -10.88 0.27
N LYS A 45 -12.38 -10.82 -1.07
CA LYS A 45 -12.88 -11.91 -1.94
C LYS A 45 -12.05 -13.18 -1.78
N GLU A 46 -10.77 -13.05 -1.46
CA GLU A 46 -9.88 -14.17 -1.14
C GLU A 46 -9.98 -14.63 0.33
N GLY A 47 -10.95 -14.11 1.09
CA GLY A 47 -11.21 -14.52 2.48
C GLY A 47 -10.31 -13.88 3.53
N LEU A 48 -9.50 -12.89 3.16
CA LEU A 48 -8.64 -12.18 4.11
C LEU A 48 -9.35 -10.99 4.76
N ASN A 49 -9.23 -10.88 6.08
CA ASN A 49 -9.60 -9.66 6.79
C ASN A 49 -8.40 -8.71 6.85
N THR A 50 -8.56 -7.50 6.31
CA THR A 50 -7.45 -6.53 6.16
C THR A 50 -7.80 -5.20 6.80
N GLU A 51 -8.28 -5.23 8.04
CA GLU A 51 -8.54 -4.03 8.85
C GLU A 51 -7.25 -3.24 9.11
N ASN A 52 -6.13 -3.94 9.28
CA ASN A 52 -4.79 -3.37 9.44
C ASN A 52 -4.14 -2.90 8.13
N LEU A 53 -4.84 -2.98 6.98
CA LEU A 53 -4.35 -2.44 5.71
C LEU A 53 -4.66 -0.95 5.60
N ASN A 54 -3.62 -0.15 5.37
CA ASN A 54 -3.71 1.29 5.13
C ASN A 54 -2.84 1.70 3.93
N ASP A 55 -2.79 2.99 3.61
CA ASP A 55 -2.07 3.53 2.47
C ASP A 55 -1.32 4.82 2.84
N CYS A 56 -0.05 4.93 2.44
CA CYS A 56 0.77 6.12 2.72
C CYS A 56 0.14 7.39 2.11
N GLY A 57 -0.48 7.28 0.92
CA GLY A 57 -1.13 8.39 0.23
C GLY A 57 -2.38 8.90 0.93
N VAL A 58 -3.02 8.06 1.75
CA VAL A 58 -4.18 8.43 2.57
C VAL A 58 -3.76 9.10 3.88
N ILE A 59 -2.63 8.69 4.48
CA ILE A 59 -2.24 9.19 5.81
C ILE A 59 -1.35 10.43 5.81
N ILE A 60 -0.71 10.75 4.68
CA ILE A 60 0.24 11.88 4.60
C ILE A 60 -0.44 13.26 4.65
N PHE A 61 -1.72 13.38 4.29
CA PHE A 61 -2.45 14.64 4.25
C PHE A 61 -3.77 14.59 5.02
N ASP A 62 -4.30 15.77 5.39
CA ASP A 62 -5.64 15.92 5.95
C ASP A 62 -6.65 16.23 4.83
N PRO A 63 -7.45 15.25 4.34
CA PRO A 63 -8.35 15.45 3.20
C PRO A 63 -9.51 16.39 3.49
N LYS A 64 -9.76 16.75 4.76
CA LYS A 64 -10.80 17.73 5.11
C LYS A 64 -10.29 19.17 5.02
N LYS A 65 -8.98 19.36 5.19
CA LYS A 65 -8.35 20.68 5.19
C LYS A 65 -7.56 20.98 3.91
N GLN A 66 -7.14 19.94 3.20
CA GLN A 66 -6.29 20.03 2.01
C GLN A 66 -7.01 19.38 0.83
N ASP A 67 -7.03 20.07 -0.31
CA ASP A 67 -7.58 19.51 -1.54
C ASP A 67 -6.59 18.53 -2.17
N VAL A 68 -6.70 17.26 -1.78
CA VAL A 68 -5.79 16.18 -2.19
C VAL A 68 -6.50 15.10 -3.02
N HIS A 69 -7.75 15.37 -3.44
CA HIS A 69 -8.58 14.43 -4.19
C HIS A 69 -8.61 13.04 -3.53
N ALA A 70 -8.02 12.02 -4.18
CA ALA A 70 -7.99 10.65 -3.67
C ALA A 70 -6.87 10.40 -2.64
N GLY A 71 -5.86 11.27 -2.56
CA GLY A 71 -4.66 11.10 -1.73
C GLY A 71 -3.38 11.42 -2.50
N ALA A 72 -2.23 11.29 -1.84
CA ALA A 72 -0.92 11.51 -2.46
C ALA A 72 -0.47 10.34 -3.34
N SER A 73 0.43 10.62 -4.29
CA SER A 73 1.10 9.61 -5.12
C SER A 73 2.53 9.98 -5.47
N GLY A 74 3.30 9.00 -5.93
CA GLY A 74 4.68 9.14 -6.36
C GLY A 74 5.69 8.55 -5.37
N CYS A 75 6.93 8.38 -5.83
CA CYS A 75 8.00 7.71 -5.07
C CYS A 75 8.31 8.37 -3.72
N GLY A 76 8.07 9.68 -3.60
CA GLY A 76 8.25 10.41 -2.34
C GLY A 76 7.20 10.05 -1.29
N CYS A 77 5.99 9.63 -1.67
CA CYS A 77 4.88 9.40 -0.74
C CYS A 77 5.18 8.26 0.24
N SER A 78 5.48 7.07 -0.29
CA SER A 78 5.81 5.91 0.53
C SER A 78 7.10 6.12 1.33
N ALA A 79 8.10 6.77 0.74
CA ALA A 79 9.38 7.03 1.37
C ALA A 79 9.27 7.92 2.61
N VAL A 80 8.62 9.09 2.51
CA VAL A 80 8.54 10.04 3.63
C VAL A 80 7.62 9.55 4.73
N VAL A 81 6.52 8.87 4.38
CA VAL A 81 5.61 8.29 5.37
C VAL A 81 6.29 7.16 6.12
N PHE A 82 7.00 6.28 5.41
CA PHE A 82 7.76 5.20 6.05
C PHE A 82 8.85 5.75 6.98
N ALA A 83 9.74 6.60 6.45
CA ALA A 83 10.87 7.14 7.22
C ALA A 83 10.44 8.06 8.36
N GLY A 84 9.34 8.81 8.19
CA GLY A 84 8.85 9.77 9.16
C GLY A 84 7.93 9.16 10.21
N GLU A 85 6.82 8.55 9.80
CA GLU A 85 5.78 8.10 10.75
C GLU A 85 6.00 6.65 11.17
N ILE A 86 6.18 5.74 10.20
CA ILE A 86 6.18 4.30 10.46
C ILE A 86 7.43 3.87 11.20
N MET A 87 8.61 4.35 10.80
CA MET A 87 9.87 4.07 11.49
C MET A 87 9.86 4.57 12.94
N ASN A 88 9.30 5.75 13.21
CA ASN A 88 9.16 6.25 14.58
C ASN A 88 8.22 5.38 15.43
N LYS A 89 7.14 4.83 14.83
CA LYS A 89 6.24 3.88 15.50
C LYS A 89 6.89 2.52 15.76
N LEU A 90 7.75 2.05 14.85
CA LEU A 90 8.58 0.86 15.08
C LEU A 90 9.56 1.09 16.24
N LEU A 91 10.33 2.19 16.20
CA LEU A 91 11.33 2.52 17.22
C LEU A 91 10.74 2.77 18.62
N SER A 92 9.51 3.29 18.69
CA SER A 92 8.80 3.47 19.97
C SER A 92 8.12 2.20 20.49
N GLY A 93 8.17 1.10 19.73
CA GLY A 93 7.52 -0.18 20.07
C GLY A 93 6.01 -0.18 19.88
N HIS A 94 5.44 0.83 19.21
CA HIS A 94 4.02 0.87 18.85
C HIS A 94 3.68 -0.16 17.77
N TYR A 95 4.60 -0.35 16.81
CA TYR A 95 4.57 -1.46 15.87
C TYR A 95 5.78 -2.37 16.13
N ARG A 96 5.60 -3.67 15.93
CA ARG A 96 6.64 -4.71 16.00
C ARG A 96 6.91 -5.31 14.64
N ARG A 97 5.88 -5.48 13.80
CA ARG A 97 6.02 -5.99 12.44
C ARG A 97 5.12 -5.22 11.47
N VAL A 98 5.74 -4.64 10.45
CA VAL A 98 5.05 -3.89 9.39
C VAL A 98 5.38 -4.47 8.02
N LEU A 99 4.37 -4.70 7.19
CA LEU A 99 4.55 -5.01 5.76
C LEU A 99 4.32 -3.73 4.95
N LEU A 100 5.40 -3.18 4.38
CA LEU A 100 5.34 -2.06 3.45
C LEU A 100 5.28 -2.59 2.01
N VAL A 101 4.27 -2.20 1.23
CA VAL A 101 4.12 -2.60 -0.17
C VAL A 101 4.19 -1.37 -1.08
N GLY A 102 5.34 -1.15 -1.70
CA GLY A 102 5.50 -0.11 -2.72
C GLY A 102 4.77 -0.49 -4.00
N SER A 103 3.96 0.42 -4.55
CA SER A 103 3.21 0.24 -5.80
C SER A 103 3.75 1.12 -6.93
N GLY A 104 3.54 0.68 -8.18
CA GLY A 104 3.85 1.48 -9.36
C GLY A 104 2.89 1.21 -10.52
N ALA A 105 2.60 2.25 -11.29
CA ALA A 105 1.93 2.17 -12.58
C ALA A 105 2.98 2.35 -13.69
N LEU A 106 3.16 1.35 -14.53
CA LEU A 106 4.23 1.30 -15.52
C LEU A 106 3.73 1.82 -16.87
N HIS A 107 3.71 3.13 -17.06
CA HIS A 107 3.22 3.73 -18.31
C HIS A 107 4.13 4.81 -18.86
N SER A 108 3.88 5.18 -20.12
CA SER A 108 4.51 6.31 -20.79
C SER A 108 3.45 7.09 -21.59
N PRO A 109 3.72 8.34 -21.98
CA PRO A 109 2.82 9.07 -22.87
C PRO A 109 2.52 8.29 -24.16
N THR A 110 3.52 7.60 -24.72
CA THR A 110 3.37 6.77 -25.93
C THR A 110 2.37 5.65 -25.72
N SER A 111 2.56 4.81 -24.70
CA SER A 111 1.68 3.65 -24.45
C SER A 111 0.25 4.08 -24.12
N SER A 112 0.09 5.16 -23.35
CA SER A 112 -1.24 5.72 -23.04
C SER A 112 -1.95 6.26 -24.28
N LEU A 113 -1.25 6.97 -25.16
CA LEU A 113 -1.84 7.53 -26.40
C LEU A 113 -2.13 6.47 -27.46
N GLN A 114 -1.49 5.30 -27.38
CA GLN A 114 -1.79 4.14 -28.22
C GLN A 114 -2.95 3.31 -27.69
N GLY A 115 -3.53 3.68 -26.53
CA GLY A 115 -4.64 2.96 -25.92
C GLY A 115 -4.24 1.62 -25.28
N GLU A 116 -2.96 1.44 -24.95
CA GLU A 116 -2.51 0.25 -24.23
C GLU A 116 -3.00 0.26 -22.78
N SER A 117 -3.16 -0.94 -22.20
CA SER A 117 -3.43 -1.11 -20.77
C SER A 117 -2.25 -0.60 -19.92
N ILE A 118 -2.52 -0.10 -18.72
CA ILE A 118 -1.49 0.31 -17.75
C ILE A 118 -1.14 -0.89 -16.84
N PRO A 119 0.06 -1.50 -16.96
CA PRO A 119 0.53 -2.53 -16.04
C PRO A 119 0.77 -1.93 -14.65
N GLY A 120 0.44 -2.69 -13.61
CA GLY A 120 0.74 -2.34 -12.22
C GLY A 120 1.71 -3.34 -11.61
N ILE A 121 2.53 -2.89 -10.66
CA ILE A 121 3.45 -3.73 -9.90
C ILE A 121 3.38 -3.40 -8.41
N GLY A 122 3.66 -4.39 -7.56
CA GLY A 122 3.82 -4.26 -6.12
C GLY A 122 5.12 -4.92 -5.65
N HIS A 123 5.80 -4.32 -4.68
CA HIS A 123 6.99 -4.88 -4.04
C HIS A 123 6.86 -4.75 -2.52
N GLY A 124 6.86 -5.89 -1.82
CA GLY A 124 6.72 -5.97 -0.37
C GLY A 124 8.06 -6.04 0.36
N VAL A 125 8.18 -5.32 1.48
CA VAL A 125 9.27 -5.44 2.45
C VAL A 125 8.67 -5.53 3.84
N VAL A 126 9.11 -6.50 4.64
CA VAL A 126 8.75 -6.60 6.06
C VAL A 126 9.83 -5.94 6.90
N ILE A 127 9.42 -5.08 7.83
CA ILE A 127 10.29 -4.41 8.79
C ILE A 127 9.85 -4.78 10.20
N GLU A 128 10.81 -5.18 11.03
CA GLU A 128 10.61 -5.58 12.43
C GLU A 128 11.56 -4.81 13.37
N ALA A 129 11.16 -4.63 14.63
CA ALA A 129 11.92 -3.95 15.68
C ALA A 129 12.21 -4.87 16.88
#